data_AF-A0A8X6KP25-F1
#
_entry.id   AF-A0A8X6KP25-F1
#
_cell.length_a   1.000
_cell.length_b   1.000
_cell.length_c   1.000
_cell.angle_alpha   90.00
_cell.angle_beta   90.00
_cell.angle_gamma   90.00
#
_symmetry.space_group_name_H-M   'P 1'
#
loop_
_entity.id
_entity.type
_entity.pdbx_description
1 polymer ?
#
loop_
_entity_poly.entity_id
_entity_poly.type
_entity_poly.pdbx_seq_one_letter_code
_entity_poly.pdbx_strand_id
1 'polypeptide(L)'
;MSDFYFNVREYSTENEVFDGTVTFLRGNLTGLSSVHRRFCQRSVRSTDSVSIICNIVLPRVDVRYRGRYEVSTGSSSSYRDQVRQRDFFGDISVRNVEAQLEVKTSVDGDQSSVTNLLLLGKGDIRKGFQYRDVHRNQVYNHLFVPFHEISAPFYKRSFYNISASFYGSFRETLERAFARVSYPLEHY
;
A
#
# COMPACT_ATOMS: atom_id res chain seq x y z
N MET A 1 -6.77 4.55 5.66
CA MET A 1 -5.38 5.02 5.51
C MET A 1 -5.33 6.49 5.86
N SER A 2 -4.26 7.00 6.47
CA SER A 2 -4.18 8.42 6.79
C SER A 2 -3.72 9.25 5.59
N ASP A 3 -4.17 10.50 5.57
CA ASP A 3 -3.60 11.54 4.74
C ASP A 3 -2.16 11.84 5.18
N PHE A 4 -1.37 12.43 4.29
CA PHE A 4 -0.02 12.88 4.59
C PHE A 4 0.44 13.96 3.61
N TYR A 5 1.43 14.75 4.00
CA TYR A 5 2.00 15.79 3.15
C TYR A 5 3.51 15.87 3.37
N PHE A 6 4.19 16.54 2.45
CA PHE A 6 5.58 16.94 2.59
C PHE A 6 5.84 18.19 1.76
N ASN A 7 6.84 18.96 2.18
CA ASN A 7 7.30 20.11 1.43
C ASN A 7 8.31 19.65 0.38
N VAL A 8 8.25 20.29 -0.78
CA VAL A 8 9.21 20.13 -1.88
C VAL A 8 9.77 21.49 -2.19
N ARG A 9 11.02 21.53 -2.63
CA ARG A 9 11.67 22.77 -3.05
C ARG A 9 11.99 22.67 -4.52
N GLU A 10 11.43 23.58 -5.27
CA GLU A 10 11.61 23.66 -6.70
C GLU A 10 12.58 24.79 -7.07
N TYR A 11 13.37 24.55 -8.12
CA TYR A 11 14.32 25.50 -8.67
C TYR A 11 13.90 25.82 -10.10
N SER A 12 13.67 27.10 -10.39
CA SER A 12 13.46 27.54 -11.77
C SER A 12 14.75 27.49 -12.56
N THR A 13 14.62 27.54 -13.88
CA THR A 13 15.76 27.74 -14.80
C THR A 13 16.50 29.06 -14.57
N GLU A 14 15.90 29.98 -13.81
CA GLU A 14 16.44 31.31 -13.47
C GLU A 14 17.01 31.36 -12.04
N ASN A 15 17.21 30.20 -11.39
CA ASN A 15 17.65 30.05 -10.00
C ASN A 15 16.67 30.63 -8.96
N GLU A 16 15.41 30.84 -9.31
CA GLU A 16 14.38 31.16 -8.33
C GLU A 16 14.00 29.89 -7.56
N VAL A 17 13.85 30.03 -6.25
CA VAL A 17 13.48 28.92 -5.37
C VAL A 17 12.01 29.07 -5.01
N PHE A 18 11.23 28.02 -5.30
CA PHE A 18 9.83 27.95 -4.93
C PHE A 18 9.63 26.85 -3.89
N ASP A 19 9.08 27.20 -2.74
CA ASP A 19 8.63 26.22 -1.78
C ASP A 19 7.19 25.78 -2.15
N GLY A 20 7.00 24.47 -2.26
CA GLY A 20 5.72 23.87 -2.54
C GLY A 20 5.34 22.81 -1.50
N THR A 21 4.07 22.49 -1.44
CA THR A 21 3.54 21.43 -0.58
C THR A 21 2.84 20.39 -1.44
N VAL A 22 3.18 19.12 -1.22
CA VAL A 22 2.51 17.98 -1.82
C VAL A 22 1.67 17.30 -0.75
N THR A 23 0.36 17.21 -0.99
CA THR A 23 -0.60 16.60 -0.09
C THR A 23 -1.25 15.38 -0.74
N PHE A 24 -1.25 14.25 -0.04
CA PHE A 24 -1.93 13.02 -0.44
C PHE A 24 -3.15 12.79 0.46
N LEU A 25 -4.32 12.80 -0.17
CA LEU A 25 -5.63 12.75 0.44
C LEU A 25 -6.35 11.46 0.07
N ARG A 26 -7.18 10.97 1.01
CA ARG A 26 -8.17 9.91 0.79
C ARG A 26 -7.57 8.65 0.15
N GLY A 27 -6.50 8.15 0.76
CA GLY A 27 -5.87 6.91 0.33
C GLY A 27 -6.83 5.73 0.40
N ASN A 28 -6.90 4.96 -0.69
CA ASN A 28 -7.66 3.73 -0.79
C ASN A 28 -6.73 2.55 -1.07
N LEU A 29 -6.94 1.44 -0.36
CA LEU A 29 -6.20 0.19 -0.54
C LEU A 29 -7.20 -0.93 -0.85
N THR A 30 -6.94 -1.66 -1.94
CA THR A 30 -7.81 -2.73 -2.41
C THR A 30 -7.01 -4.00 -2.75
N GLY A 31 -7.70 -5.15 -2.82
CA GLY A 31 -7.11 -6.40 -3.32
C GLY A 31 -6.64 -7.39 -2.25
N LEU A 32 -6.68 -7.02 -0.95
CA LEU A 32 -6.35 -7.96 0.14
C LEU A 32 -7.30 -9.16 0.22
N SER A 33 -8.54 -9.02 -0.24
CA SER A 33 -9.55 -10.09 -0.22
C SER A 33 -9.36 -11.15 -1.31
N SER A 34 -8.58 -10.88 -2.36
CA SER A 34 -8.38 -11.79 -3.50
C SER A 34 -7.29 -12.83 -3.25
N VAL A 35 -7.02 -13.16 -1.98
CA VAL A 35 -6.00 -14.13 -1.59
C VAL A 35 -6.38 -15.53 -2.02
N HIS A 36 -5.40 -16.30 -2.50
CA HIS A 36 -5.59 -17.73 -2.78
C HIS A 36 -4.42 -18.55 -2.26
N ARG A 37 -4.71 -19.82 -1.98
CA ARG A 37 -3.70 -20.80 -1.57
C ARG A 37 -2.90 -21.24 -2.79
N ARG A 38 -1.57 -21.18 -2.69
CA ARG A 38 -0.66 -21.76 -3.70
C ARG A 38 -0.29 -23.20 -3.36
N PHE A 39 0.15 -23.44 -2.13
CA PHE A 39 0.58 -24.76 -1.66
C PHE A 39 0.49 -24.81 -0.12
N CYS A 40 0.31 -26.00 0.46
CA CYS A 40 0.50 -26.23 1.90
C CYS A 40 1.42 -27.41 2.12
N GLN A 41 2.31 -27.29 3.11
CA GLN A 41 3.13 -28.38 3.58
C GLN A 41 2.25 -29.46 4.22
N ARG A 42 2.80 -30.69 4.31
CA ARG A 42 2.15 -31.77 5.05
C ARG A 42 1.97 -31.34 6.50
N SER A 43 0.82 -31.66 7.08
CA SER A 43 0.51 -31.34 8.47
C SER A 43 1.53 -31.97 9.43
N VAL A 44 1.96 -31.21 10.43
CA VAL A 44 2.81 -31.70 11.52
C VAL A 44 1.92 -31.89 12.75
N ARG A 45 1.86 -33.13 13.26
CA ARG A 45 1.08 -33.47 14.45
C ARG A 45 2.00 -33.49 15.67
N SER A 46 1.59 -32.81 16.72
CA SER A 46 2.11 -32.95 18.07
C SER A 46 1.06 -33.60 18.97
N THR A 47 1.40 -33.84 20.23
CA THR A 47 0.52 -34.44 21.24
C THR A 47 -0.84 -33.73 21.30
N ASP A 48 -0.84 -32.39 21.27
CA ASP A 48 -2.05 -31.60 21.54
C ASP A 48 -2.55 -30.80 20.33
N SER A 49 -1.85 -30.86 19.20
CA SER A 49 -2.22 -30.03 18.04
C SER A 49 -1.75 -30.57 16.69
N VAL A 50 -2.37 -30.04 15.63
CA VAL A 50 -1.97 -30.19 14.25
C VAL A 50 -1.62 -28.80 13.71
N SER A 51 -0.41 -28.63 13.16
CA SER A 51 0.01 -27.40 12.47
C SER A 51 0.09 -27.63 10.96
N ILE A 52 -0.35 -26.65 10.19
CA ILE A 52 -0.25 -26.60 8.74
C ILE A 52 0.34 -25.25 8.33
N ILE A 53 1.39 -25.30 7.51
CA ILE A 53 2.02 -24.13 6.91
C ILE A 53 1.59 -24.05 5.44
N CYS A 54 0.95 -22.95 5.06
CA CYS A 54 0.47 -22.68 3.72
C CYS A 54 1.13 -21.44 3.13
N ASN A 55 1.58 -21.53 1.89
CA ASN A 55 1.95 -20.38 1.10
C ASN A 55 0.70 -19.85 0.39
N ILE A 56 0.39 -18.58 0.64
CA ILE A 56 -0.72 -17.85 0.05
C ILE A 56 -0.19 -16.75 -0.86
N VAL A 57 -0.97 -16.42 -1.88
CA VAL A 57 -0.62 -15.39 -2.86
C VAL A 57 -1.73 -14.36 -2.90
N LEU A 58 -1.34 -13.09 -2.79
CA LEU A 58 -2.20 -11.97 -3.11
C LEU A 58 -1.86 -11.54 -4.54
N PRO A 59 -2.73 -11.81 -5.52
CA PRO A 59 -2.42 -11.63 -6.94
C PRO A 59 -2.20 -10.16 -7.28
N ARG A 60 -2.93 -9.27 -6.61
CA ARG A 60 -2.85 -7.83 -6.83
C ARG A 60 -3.33 -7.06 -5.60
N VAL A 61 -2.50 -6.15 -5.12
CA VAL A 61 -2.84 -5.14 -4.11
C VAL A 61 -2.62 -3.78 -4.73
N ASP A 62 -3.65 -2.94 -4.74
CA ASP A 62 -3.58 -1.59 -5.30
C ASP A 62 -3.73 -0.56 -4.18
N VAL A 63 -2.94 0.50 -4.28
CA VAL A 63 -3.05 1.70 -3.44
C VAL A 63 -3.22 2.90 -4.35
N ARG A 64 -4.27 3.68 -4.11
CA ARG A 64 -4.54 4.92 -4.84
C ARG A 64 -4.76 6.07 -3.89
N TYR A 65 -4.11 7.18 -4.15
CA TYR A 65 -4.31 8.46 -3.46
C TYR A 65 -4.74 9.55 -4.43
N ARG A 66 -5.49 10.51 -3.91
CA ARG A 66 -5.67 11.82 -4.56
C ARG A 66 -4.53 12.72 -4.10
N GLY A 67 -3.71 13.17 -5.02
CA GLY A 67 -2.64 14.10 -4.76
C GLY A 67 -3.04 15.52 -5.09
N ARG A 68 -2.47 16.47 -4.36
CA ARG A 68 -2.50 17.89 -4.67
C ARG A 68 -1.12 18.47 -4.47
N TYR A 69 -0.68 19.25 -5.43
CA TYR A 69 0.55 20.03 -5.35
C TYR A 69 0.20 21.51 -5.35
N GLU A 70 0.69 22.26 -4.37
CA GLU A 70 0.47 23.70 -4.18
C GLU A 70 1.82 24.43 -4.13
N VAL A 71 1.96 25.51 -4.90
CA VAL A 71 3.14 26.38 -4.89
C VAL A 71 2.69 27.82 -4.78
N SER A 72 3.33 28.58 -3.90
CA SER A 72 3.17 30.03 -3.84
C SER A 72 4.27 30.69 -4.65
N THR A 73 3.92 31.32 -5.77
CA THR A 73 4.85 32.14 -6.55
C THR A 73 4.54 33.61 -6.27
N GLY A 74 5.42 34.28 -5.53
CA GLY A 74 5.32 35.71 -5.22
C GLY A 74 6.70 36.37 -5.25
N SER A 75 6.83 37.49 -5.95
CA SER A 75 8.00 38.37 -5.89
C SER A 75 7.67 39.60 -5.04
N SER A 76 8.69 40.18 -4.42
CA SER A 76 8.60 41.17 -3.33
C SER A 76 7.99 42.55 -3.68
N SER A 77 7.40 42.74 -4.87
CA SER A 77 6.77 44.00 -5.26
C SER A 77 5.34 43.81 -5.78
N SER A 78 4.38 44.08 -4.89
CA SER A 78 2.99 44.54 -5.14
C SER A 78 2.05 43.73 -6.05
N TYR A 79 2.43 42.55 -6.55
CA TYR A 79 1.51 41.63 -7.24
C TYR A 79 1.17 40.43 -6.35
N ARG A 80 -0.14 40.18 -6.19
CA ARG A 80 -0.73 39.10 -5.38
C ARG A 80 0.03 37.79 -5.55
N ASP A 81 0.41 37.17 -4.43
CA ASP A 81 0.92 35.80 -4.40
C ASP A 81 0.01 34.91 -5.25
N GLN A 82 0.53 34.39 -6.35
CA GLN A 82 -0.20 33.45 -7.18
C GLN A 82 0.01 32.07 -6.60
N VAL A 83 -1.03 31.51 -5.97
CA VAL A 83 -1.04 30.10 -5.59
C VAL A 83 -1.38 29.28 -6.82
N ARG A 84 -0.42 28.46 -7.28
CA ARG A 84 -0.64 27.49 -8.34
C ARG A 84 -0.92 26.13 -7.72
N GLN A 85 -2.05 25.53 -8.08
CA GLN A 85 -2.46 24.21 -7.61
C GLN A 85 -2.57 23.23 -8.77
N ARG A 86 -2.08 22.01 -8.58
CA ARG A 86 -2.23 20.90 -9.52
C ARG A 86 -2.72 19.64 -8.78
N ASP A 87 -3.89 19.16 -9.18
CA ASP A 87 -4.43 17.90 -8.67
C ASP A 87 -3.93 16.71 -9.51
N PHE A 88 -3.62 15.60 -8.86
CA PHE A 88 -3.15 14.37 -9.48
C PHE A 88 -3.65 13.14 -8.74
N PHE A 89 -3.37 11.96 -9.27
CA PHE A 89 -3.53 10.68 -8.60
C PHE A 89 -2.17 10.00 -8.49
N GLY A 90 -1.88 9.44 -7.32
CA GLY A 90 -0.74 8.55 -7.13
C GLY A 90 -1.23 7.12 -7.02
N ASP A 91 -0.68 6.22 -7.83
CA ASP A 91 -1.06 4.81 -7.90
C ASP A 91 0.15 3.91 -7.64
N ILE A 92 -0.05 2.89 -6.82
CA ILE A 92 0.86 1.74 -6.69
C ILE A 92 0.05 0.48 -6.89
N SER A 93 0.56 -0.41 -7.73
CA SER A 93 0.03 -1.76 -7.92
C SER A 93 1.13 -2.75 -7.59
N VAL A 94 0.90 -3.60 -6.61
CA VAL A 94 1.81 -4.66 -6.20
C VAL A 94 1.19 -5.99 -6.60
N ARG A 95 1.88 -6.79 -7.41
CA ARG A 95 1.37 -8.08 -7.91
C ARG A 95 2.14 -9.23 -7.32
N ASN A 96 1.52 -10.40 -7.27
CA ASN A 96 2.16 -11.65 -6.85
C ASN A 96 2.84 -11.53 -5.48
N VAL A 97 2.16 -10.94 -4.49
CA VAL A 97 2.70 -10.86 -3.13
C VAL A 97 2.57 -12.24 -2.50
N GLU A 98 3.69 -12.84 -2.16
CA GLU A 98 3.75 -14.14 -1.51
C GLU A 98 3.82 -13.98 0.01
N ALA A 99 3.02 -14.76 0.71
CA ALA A 99 3.05 -14.84 2.16
C ALA A 99 2.96 -16.30 2.63
N GLN A 100 3.48 -16.54 3.82
CA GLN A 100 3.35 -17.79 4.53
C GLN A 100 2.39 -17.60 5.68
N LEU A 101 1.43 -18.51 5.79
CA LEU A 101 0.41 -18.57 6.82
C LEU A 101 0.58 -19.90 7.57
N GLU A 102 0.73 -19.84 8.88
CA GLU A 102 0.69 -21.00 9.75
C GLU A 102 -0.62 -21.01 10.53
N VAL A 103 -1.31 -22.15 10.48
CA VAL A 103 -2.54 -22.40 11.22
C VAL A 103 -2.33 -23.61 12.09
N LYS A 104 -2.73 -23.49 13.35
CA LYS A 104 -2.66 -24.55 14.35
C LYS A 104 -4.05 -24.87 14.86
N THR A 105 -4.40 -26.15 14.87
CA THR A 105 -5.68 -26.68 15.34
C THR A 105 -5.44 -27.61 16.52
N SER A 106 -6.25 -27.54 17.57
CA SER A 106 -6.21 -28.52 18.67
C SER A 106 -6.54 -29.92 18.17
N VAL A 107 -6.00 -30.96 18.80
CA VAL A 107 -6.31 -32.36 18.41
C VAL A 107 -7.79 -32.71 18.62
N ASP A 108 -8.46 -32.05 19.56
CA ASP A 108 -9.90 -32.19 19.76
C ASP A 108 -10.73 -31.45 18.69
N GLY A 109 -10.09 -30.72 17.77
CA GLY A 109 -10.74 -30.07 16.62
C GLY A 109 -11.52 -28.79 16.93
N ASP A 110 -11.68 -28.47 18.22
CA ASP A 110 -12.54 -27.39 18.70
C ASP A 110 -11.99 -25.98 18.42
N GLN A 111 -10.68 -25.82 18.25
CA GLN A 111 -10.05 -24.50 18.09
C GLN A 111 -8.96 -24.52 17.02
N SER A 112 -9.17 -23.75 15.95
CA SER A 112 -8.14 -23.41 14.96
C SER A 112 -7.73 -21.95 15.10
N SER A 113 -6.45 -21.66 15.10
CA SER A 113 -5.93 -20.29 15.19
C SER A 113 -4.77 -20.06 14.22
N VAL A 114 -4.64 -18.81 13.76
CA VAL A 114 -3.48 -18.37 12.97
C VAL A 114 -2.35 -18.08 13.94
N THR A 115 -1.27 -18.87 13.89
CA THR A 115 -0.11 -18.68 14.78
C THR A 115 0.93 -17.77 14.16
N ASN A 116 1.09 -17.83 12.84
CA ASN A 116 2.07 -17.03 12.12
C ASN A 116 1.53 -16.55 10.77
N LEU A 117 1.91 -15.33 10.40
CA LEU A 117 1.64 -14.74 9.09
C LEU A 117 2.86 -13.91 8.71
N LEU A 118 3.55 -14.30 7.64
CA LEU A 118 4.82 -13.70 7.21
C LEU A 118 4.77 -13.35 5.73
N LEU A 119 5.07 -12.10 5.38
CA LEU A 119 5.34 -11.73 3.98
C LEU A 119 6.69 -12.31 3.53
N LEU A 120 6.67 -13.15 2.49
CA LEU A 120 7.87 -13.76 1.92
C LEU A 120 8.53 -12.83 0.88
N GLY A 121 7.76 -11.93 0.27
CA GLY A 121 8.27 -11.01 -0.74
C GLY A 121 7.37 -9.80 -0.93
N LYS A 122 7.93 -8.75 -1.55
CA LYS A 122 7.19 -7.54 -1.90
C LYS A 122 6.41 -7.66 -3.21
N GLY A 123 6.60 -8.74 -3.98
CA GLY A 123 5.98 -8.91 -5.29
C GLY A 123 6.49 -7.93 -6.36
N ASP A 124 5.81 -7.90 -7.50
CA ASP A 124 6.13 -7.02 -8.63
C ASP A 124 5.46 -5.65 -8.45
N ILE A 125 6.27 -4.59 -8.40
CA ILE A 125 5.78 -3.25 -8.06
C ILE A 125 5.67 -2.39 -9.31
N ARG A 126 4.46 -1.96 -9.64
CA ARG A 126 4.17 -0.93 -10.64
C ARG A 126 3.74 0.36 -9.97
N LYS A 127 4.22 1.48 -10.51
CA LYS A 127 4.06 2.80 -9.91
C LYS A 127 3.63 3.78 -10.99
N GLY A 128 2.75 4.71 -10.66
CA GLY A 128 2.27 5.69 -11.62
C GLY A 128 1.73 6.94 -10.93
N PHE A 129 1.77 8.05 -11.67
CA PHE A 129 1.08 9.27 -11.32
C PHE A 129 0.26 9.73 -12.53
N GLN A 130 -0.97 10.17 -12.29
CA GLN A 130 -1.90 10.63 -13.32
C GLN A 130 -2.38 12.03 -12.98
N TYR A 131 -2.04 13.03 -13.79
CA TYR A 131 -2.53 14.39 -13.61
C TYR A 131 -3.96 14.53 -14.12
N ARG A 132 -4.81 15.24 -13.38
CA ARG A 132 -6.24 15.37 -13.73
C ARG A 132 -6.47 16.30 -14.91
N ASP A 133 -5.62 17.30 -15.07
CA ASP A 133 -5.67 18.27 -16.17
C ASP A 133 -4.45 18.08 -17.07
N VAL A 134 -4.65 17.39 -18.19
CA VAL A 134 -3.69 17.39 -19.29
C VAL A 134 -4.43 17.83 -20.55
N HIS A 135 -4.59 19.15 -20.72
CA HIS A 135 -4.61 19.69 -22.07
C HIS A 135 -3.27 19.35 -22.70
N ARG A 136 -3.33 18.46 -23.69
CA ARG A 136 -2.26 17.55 -24.12
C ARG A 136 -0.97 18.18 -24.67
N ASN A 137 -0.82 19.49 -24.76
CA ASN A 137 0.22 20.06 -25.63
C ASN A 137 0.88 21.39 -25.19
N GLN A 138 0.67 21.92 -23.99
CA GLN A 138 1.38 23.16 -23.62
C GLN A 138 1.89 23.10 -22.18
N VAL A 139 3.15 23.56 -22.03
CA VAL A 139 3.87 23.81 -20.78
C VAL A 139 4.64 22.60 -20.22
N TYR A 140 5.56 22.07 -21.04
CA TYR A 140 6.76 21.38 -20.56
C TYR A 140 7.79 22.33 -19.90
N ASN A 141 7.52 23.62 -19.83
CA ASN A 141 8.44 24.61 -19.29
C ASN A 141 7.86 25.25 -18.03
N HIS A 142 8.56 25.06 -16.92
CA HIS A 142 8.74 26.02 -15.80
C HIS A 142 8.37 25.56 -14.40
N LEU A 143 7.66 24.45 -14.19
CA LEU A 143 7.57 23.89 -12.84
C LEU A 143 7.58 22.35 -12.89
N PHE A 144 8.76 21.76 -12.82
CA PHE A 144 9.02 20.33 -12.62
C PHE A 144 9.52 20.12 -11.18
N VAL A 145 8.60 19.82 -10.25
CA VAL A 145 9.03 19.05 -9.08
C VAL A 145 9.64 17.77 -9.62
N PRO A 146 10.90 17.47 -9.29
CA PRO A 146 11.50 16.26 -9.79
C PRO A 146 10.65 15.08 -9.33
N PHE A 147 10.19 14.25 -10.28
CA PHE A 147 9.36 13.08 -9.99
C PHE A 147 9.94 12.21 -8.86
N HIS A 148 11.27 12.16 -8.74
CA HIS A 148 11.97 11.44 -7.69
C HIS A 148 11.65 11.96 -6.28
N GLU A 149 11.50 13.28 -6.07
CA GLU A 149 11.19 13.90 -4.77
C GLU A 149 9.79 13.55 -4.28
N ILE A 150 8.82 13.45 -5.19
CA ILE A 150 7.44 13.05 -4.85
C ILE A 150 7.34 11.54 -4.67
N SER A 151 8.03 10.80 -5.53
CA SER A 151 7.84 9.36 -5.67
C SER A 151 8.36 8.59 -4.46
N ALA A 152 9.53 8.91 -3.91
CA ALA A 152 10.11 8.16 -2.81
C ALA A 152 9.29 8.24 -1.50
N PRO A 153 8.85 9.42 -1.00
CA PRO A 153 7.97 9.52 0.15
C PRO A 153 6.62 8.82 -0.07
N PHE A 154 6.02 9.01 -1.25
CA PHE A 154 4.77 8.37 -1.63
C PHE A 154 4.86 6.84 -1.58
N TYR A 155 5.93 6.27 -2.15
CA TYR A 155 6.16 4.82 -2.14
C TYR A 155 6.39 4.29 -0.74
N LYS A 156 7.26 4.94 0.04
CA LYS A 156 7.52 4.54 1.43
C LYS A 156 6.24 4.50 2.25
N ARG A 157 5.41 5.55 2.16
CA ARG A 157 4.14 5.64 2.89
C ARG A 157 3.12 4.59 2.44
N SER A 158 3.02 4.37 1.13
CA SER A 158 2.10 3.37 0.58
C SER A 158 2.47 1.94 0.99
N PHE A 159 3.76 1.58 0.96
CA PHE A 159 4.22 0.27 1.46
C PHE A 159 3.97 0.09 2.94
N TYR A 160 4.22 1.12 3.75
CA TYR A 160 3.88 1.09 5.17
C TYR A 160 2.39 0.78 5.38
N ASN A 161 1.49 1.42 4.62
CA ASN A 161 0.05 1.19 4.73
C ASN A 161 -0.36 -0.22 4.24
N ILE A 162 0.29 -0.75 3.21
CA ILE A 162 0.09 -2.14 2.77
C ILE A 162 0.48 -3.10 3.89
N SER A 163 1.69 -2.95 4.45
CA SER A 163 2.17 -3.80 5.54
C SER A 163 1.29 -3.69 6.78
N ALA A 164 0.90 -2.48 7.18
CA ALA A 164 0.02 -2.26 8.32
C ALA A 164 -1.36 -2.91 8.13
N SER A 165 -1.93 -2.83 6.92
CA SER A 165 -3.22 -3.47 6.62
C SER A 165 -3.09 -4.99 6.57
N PHE A 166 -1.96 -5.51 6.07
CA PHE A 166 -1.69 -6.94 5.99
C PHE A 166 -1.53 -7.58 7.38
N TYR A 167 -0.73 -6.97 8.25
CA TYR A 167 -0.49 -7.49 9.60
C TYR A 167 -1.58 -7.12 10.61
N GLY A 168 -2.42 -6.12 10.30
CA GLY A 168 -3.58 -5.73 11.10
C GLY A 168 -4.87 -6.37 10.60
N SER A 169 -5.68 -5.59 9.87
CA SER A 169 -7.05 -5.98 9.51
C SER A 169 -7.16 -7.27 8.71
N PHE A 170 -6.21 -7.55 7.82
CA PHE A 170 -6.20 -8.81 7.06
C PHE A 170 -5.90 -10.01 7.96
N ARG A 171 -4.89 -9.92 8.84
CA ARG A 171 -4.60 -10.96 9.84
C ARG A 171 -5.80 -11.22 10.74
N GLU A 172 -6.43 -10.18 11.28
CA GLU A 172 -7.63 -10.33 12.12
C GLU A 172 -8.77 -11.03 11.36
N THR A 173 -8.91 -10.74 10.07
CA THR A 173 -9.92 -11.40 9.23
C THR A 173 -9.61 -12.89 9.07
N LEU A 174 -8.36 -13.27 8.86
CA LEU A 174 -7.94 -14.67 8.80
C LEU A 174 -8.16 -15.37 10.15
N GLU A 175 -7.77 -14.75 11.26
CA GLU A 175 -7.98 -15.29 12.61
C GLU A 175 -9.45 -15.57 12.88
N ARG A 176 -10.34 -14.62 12.55
CA ARG A 176 -11.80 -14.82 12.67
C ARG A 176 -12.33 -15.90 11.74
N ALA A 177 -11.78 -16.04 10.54
CA ALA A 177 -12.19 -17.08 9.61
C ALA A 177 -11.81 -18.46 10.13
N PHE A 178 -10.58 -18.66 10.60
CA PHE A 178 -10.13 -19.95 11.12
C PHE A 178 -10.76 -20.30 12.47
N ALA A 179 -11.01 -19.33 13.35
CA ALA A 179 -11.70 -19.58 14.62
C ALA A 179 -13.13 -20.10 14.46
N ARG A 180 -13.77 -19.88 13.31
CA ARG A 180 -15.13 -20.35 13.00
C ARG A 180 -15.19 -21.73 12.36
N VAL A 181 -14.05 -22.33 12.05
CA VAL A 181 -13.98 -23.63 11.40
C VAL A 181 -13.53 -24.67 12.41
N SER A 182 -14.49 -25.44 12.92
CA SER A 182 -14.24 -26.69 13.66
C SER A 182 -14.12 -27.82 12.65
N TYR A 183 -13.02 -28.56 12.69
CA TYR A 183 -12.86 -29.76 11.88
C TYR A 183 -13.09 -30.97 12.79
N PRO A 184 -14.21 -31.70 12.65
CA PRO A 184 -14.30 -33.01 13.27
C PRO A 184 -13.23 -33.90 12.63
N LEU A 185 -12.22 -34.30 13.41
CA LEU A 185 -11.12 -35.14 12.96
C LEU A 185 -11.52 -36.63 12.84
N GLU A 186 -12.82 -36.92 12.66
CA GLU A 186 -13.40 -38.27 12.84
C GLU A 186 -13.05 -39.30 11.74
N HIS A 187 -12.30 -38.93 10.69
CA HIS A 187 -11.98 -39.84 9.59
C HIS A 187 -10.52 -39.77 9.13
N TYR A 188 -9.58 -40.08 10.03
CA TYR A 188 -8.22 -40.55 9.67
C TYR A 188 -7.65 -41.52 10.71
#